data_AF-A0A2N4SS15-F1
#
_entry.id   AF-A0A2N4SS15-F1
#
_cell.length_a   1.000
_cell.length_b   1.000
_cell.length_c   1.000
_cell.angle_alpha   90.00
_cell.angle_beta   90.00
_cell.angle_gamma   90.00
#
_symmetry.space_group_name_H-M   'P 1'
#
loop_
_entity.id
_entity.type
_entity.pdbx_description
1 polymer ?
#
loop_
_entity_poly.entity_id
_entity_poly.type
_entity_poly.pdbx_seq_one_letter_code
_entity_poly.pdbx_strand_id
1 'polypeptide(L)'
;MSAVVQLDAITSGIAALQGGSGSVTTLSTAARASTELLGALPPRYGEVLLNLMDRLESSALFSEESCSFSQKDLLDNLQVWVDKARGQLVS
;
A
#
# COMPACT_ATOMS: atom_id res chain seq x y z
N MET A 1 14.77 7.65 7.23
CA MET A 1 14.21 7.67 5.86
C MET A 1 13.05 8.66 5.89
N SER A 2 12.99 9.67 5.01
CA SER A 2 11.93 10.70 5.11
C SER A 2 10.55 10.12 4.72
N ALA A 3 9.47 10.82 5.10
CA ALA A 3 8.10 10.46 4.71
C ALA A 3 7.94 10.25 3.20
N VAL A 4 8.54 11.11 2.38
CA VAL A 4 8.51 10.99 0.91
C VAL A 4 9.20 9.73 0.44
N VAL A 5 10.38 9.40 0.98
CA VAL A 5 11.11 8.17 0.59
C VAL A 5 10.33 6.91 1.02
N GLN A 6 9.66 6.94 2.16
CA GLN A 6 8.78 5.84 2.59
C GLN A 6 7.56 5.70 1.66
N LEU A 7 6.95 6.81 1.22
CA LEU A 7 5.87 6.78 0.25
C LEU A 7 6.32 6.24 -1.12
N ASP A 8 7.51 6.61 -1.57
CA ASP A 8 8.09 6.10 -2.82
C ASP A 8 8.40 4.58 -2.74
N ALA A 9 8.80 4.09 -1.57
CA ALA A 9 9.00 2.66 -1.33
C ALA A 9 7.68 1.87 -1.42
N ILE A 10 6.59 2.40 -0.83
CA ILE A 10 5.24 1.81 -0.95
C ILE A 10 4.79 1.82 -2.42
N THR A 11 4.97 2.95 -3.12
CA THR A 11 4.64 3.09 -4.55
C THR A 11 5.37 2.04 -5.40
N SER A 12 6.66 1.84 -5.14
CA SER A 12 7.49 0.84 -5.83
C SER A 12 7.03 -0.59 -5.54
N GLY A 13 6.61 -0.87 -4.29
CA GLY A 13 6.07 -2.18 -3.91
C GLY A 13 4.75 -2.51 -4.60
N ILE A 14 3.86 -1.51 -4.77
CA ILE A 14 2.62 -1.65 -5.55
C ILE A 14 2.93 -1.99 -7.01
N ALA A 15 3.84 -1.23 -7.64
CA ALA A 15 4.24 -1.47 -9.03
C ALA A 15 4.87 -2.86 -9.22
N ALA A 16 5.68 -3.33 -8.28
CA ALA A 16 6.26 -4.67 -8.32
C ALA A 16 5.19 -5.77 -8.25
N LEU A 17 4.14 -5.59 -7.43
CA LEU A 17 3.01 -6.53 -7.37
C LEU A 17 2.21 -6.54 -8.68
N GLN A 18 1.94 -5.38 -9.26
CA GLN A 18 1.26 -5.27 -10.56
C GLN A 18 2.08 -5.93 -11.69
N GLY A 19 3.41 -5.86 -11.61
CA GLY A 19 4.32 -6.53 -12.55
C GLY A 19 4.58 -8.01 -12.27
N GLY A 20 3.99 -8.59 -11.21
CA GLY A 20 4.19 -9.99 -10.84
C GLY A 20 5.56 -10.33 -10.25
N SER A 21 6.40 -9.32 -9.94
CA SER A 21 7.74 -9.50 -9.37
C SER A 21 7.81 -9.19 -7.87
N GLY A 22 6.71 -8.70 -7.29
CA GLY A 22 6.60 -8.31 -5.88
C GLY A 22 5.99 -9.39 -4.99
N SER A 23 5.96 -9.11 -3.68
CA SER A 23 5.27 -9.93 -2.67
C SER A 23 4.38 -9.05 -1.80
N VAL A 24 3.18 -9.54 -1.52
CA VAL A 24 2.21 -8.85 -0.64
C VAL A 24 2.82 -8.67 0.74
N THR A 25 3.53 -9.67 1.26
CA THR A 25 4.22 -9.59 2.55
C THR A 25 5.24 -8.45 2.57
N THR A 26 6.05 -8.30 1.51
CA THR A 26 7.05 -7.24 1.43
C THR A 26 6.41 -5.84 1.45
N LEU A 27 5.36 -5.63 0.66
CA LEU A 27 4.62 -4.36 0.66
C LEU A 27 4.00 -4.09 2.04
N SER A 28 3.33 -5.08 2.61
CA SER A 28 2.69 -4.99 3.92
C SER A 28 3.68 -4.68 5.05
N THR A 29 4.85 -5.30 5.05
CA THR A 29 5.93 -4.98 6.01
C THR A 29 6.42 -3.55 5.82
N ALA A 30 6.67 -3.12 4.57
CA ALA A 30 7.11 -1.76 4.28
C ALA A 30 6.09 -0.70 4.72
N ALA A 31 4.80 -0.92 4.44
CA ALA A 31 3.71 -0.04 4.83
C ALA A 31 3.62 0.10 6.37
N ARG A 32 3.66 -1.02 7.11
CA ARG A 32 3.61 -1.00 8.58
C ARG A 32 4.86 -0.39 9.24
N ALA A 33 6.00 -0.46 8.58
CA ALA A 33 7.26 0.14 9.04
C ALA A 33 7.41 1.63 8.69
N SER A 34 6.48 2.22 7.92
CA SER A 34 6.58 3.59 7.41
C SER A 34 6.15 4.64 8.46
N THR A 35 6.82 4.66 9.62
CA THR A 35 6.45 5.50 10.77
C THR A 35 6.54 7.00 10.49
N GLU A 36 7.51 7.44 9.69
CA GLU A 36 7.70 8.86 9.34
C GLU A 36 6.58 9.34 8.40
N LEU A 37 6.19 8.49 7.43
CA LEU A 37 5.05 8.75 6.56
C LEU A 37 3.75 8.82 7.36
N LEU A 38 3.51 7.85 8.24
CA LEU A 38 2.29 7.80 9.05
C LEU A 38 2.22 8.96 10.04
N GLY A 39 3.35 9.42 10.58
CA GLY A 39 3.42 10.58 11.45
C GLY A 39 3.23 11.91 10.73
N ALA A 40 3.58 11.99 9.44
CA ALA A 40 3.43 13.18 8.62
C ALA A 40 2.02 13.37 8.01
N LEU A 41 1.17 12.35 8.07
CA LEU A 41 -0.18 12.37 7.49
C LEU A 41 -1.27 12.49 8.57
N PRO A 42 -2.47 13.00 8.24
CA PRO A 42 -3.62 12.92 9.14
C PRO A 42 -3.92 11.47 9.54
N PRO A 43 -4.30 11.17 10.81
CA PRO A 43 -4.41 9.79 11.32
C PRO A 43 -5.24 8.83 10.46
N ARG A 44 -6.31 9.33 9.84
CA ARG A 44 -7.18 8.57 8.92
C ARG A 44 -6.43 7.89 7.77
N TYR A 45 -5.28 8.44 7.33
CA TYR A 45 -4.48 7.82 6.27
C TYR A 45 -3.89 6.49 6.72
N GLY A 46 -3.41 6.42 7.96
CA GLY A 46 -2.88 5.18 8.54
C GLY A 46 -3.95 4.11 8.68
N GLU A 47 -5.14 4.47 9.16
CA GLU A 47 -6.29 3.55 9.26
C GLU A 47 -6.64 2.93 7.90
N VAL A 48 -6.75 3.77 6.86
CA VAL A 48 -7.07 3.31 5.50
C VAL A 48 -5.94 2.45 4.93
N LEU A 49 -4.68 2.86 5.09
CA LEU A 49 -3.54 2.08 4.59
C LEU A 49 -3.52 0.68 5.21
N LEU A 50 -3.62 0.59 6.53
CA LEU A 50 -3.56 -0.69 7.24
C LEU A 50 -4.76 -1.58 6.88
N ASN A 51 -5.97 -1.02 6.74
CA ASN A 51 -7.12 -1.79 6.28
C ASN A 51 -6.93 -2.35 4.86
N LEU A 52 -6.35 -1.57 3.94
CA LEU A 52 -6.03 -2.04 2.60
C LEU A 52 -4.97 -3.15 2.63
N MET A 53 -3.95 -3.05 3.50
CA MET A 53 -2.95 -4.11 3.69
C MET A 53 -3.58 -5.40 4.22
N ASP A 54 -4.43 -5.33 5.24
CA ASP A 54 -5.10 -6.51 5.81
C ASP A 54 -5.95 -7.25 4.76
N ARG A 55 -6.69 -6.49 3.93
CA ARG A 55 -7.48 -7.05 2.83
C ARG A 55 -6.60 -7.65 1.73
N LEU A 56 -5.48 -7.01 1.43
CA LEU A 56 -4.53 -7.50 0.42
C LEU A 56 -3.87 -8.80 0.88
N GLU A 57 -3.43 -8.89 2.13
CA GLU A 57 -2.89 -10.11 2.73
C GLU A 57 -3.92 -11.24 2.74
N SER A 58 -5.17 -10.94 3.13
CA SER A 58 -6.25 -11.91 3.05
C SER A 58 -6.47 -12.40 1.61
N SER A 59 -6.49 -11.50 0.62
CA SER A 59 -6.66 -11.87 -0.79
C SER A 59 -5.54 -12.77 -1.33
N ALA A 60 -4.33 -12.66 -0.78
CA ALA A 60 -3.19 -13.48 -1.19
C ALA A 60 -3.26 -14.92 -0.66
N LEU A 61 -4.04 -15.18 0.39
CA LEU A 61 -4.22 -16.51 0.98
C LEU A 61 -5.22 -17.38 0.20
N PHE A 62 -6.05 -16.78 -0.66
CA PHE A 62 -7.07 -17.46 -1.45
C PHE A 62 -6.71 -17.38 -2.94
N SER A 63 -6.10 -18.43 -3.51
CA SER A 63 -5.43 -18.36 -4.82
C SER A 63 -6.17 -18.99 -6.01
N GLU A 64 -7.41 -19.45 -5.85
CA GLU A 64 -8.17 -20.14 -6.91
C GLU A 64 -9.00 -19.14 -7.73
N GLU A 65 -8.33 -18.34 -8.58
CA GLU A 65 -8.86 -17.44 -9.64
C GLU A 65 -9.82 -16.30 -9.22
N SER A 66 -10.51 -16.45 -8.10
CA SER A 66 -11.57 -15.60 -7.57
C SER A 66 -11.04 -14.32 -6.90
N CYS A 67 -9.76 -14.33 -6.52
CA CYS A 67 -9.13 -13.21 -5.82
C CYS A 67 -8.25 -12.34 -6.71
N SER A 68 -7.98 -12.74 -7.96
CA SER A 68 -7.19 -11.90 -8.89
C SER A 68 -7.87 -10.55 -9.13
N PHE A 69 -9.20 -10.58 -9.33
CA PHE A 69 -9.99 -9.35 -9.49
C PHE A 69 -9.97 -8.49 -8.22
N SER A 70 -10.20 -9.09 -7.05
CA SER A 70 -10.15 -8.37 -5.77
C SER A 70 -8.76 -7.83 -5.43
N GLN A 71 -7.70 -8.54 -5.78
CA GLN A 71 -6.32 -8.09 -5.57
C GLN A 71 -5.98 -6.91 -6.49
N LYS A 72 -6.39 -6.97 -7.76
CA LYS A 72 -6.24 -5.84 -8.69
C LYS A 72 -6.96 -4.60 -8.17
N ASP A 73 -8.23 -4.72 -7.76
CA ASP A 73 -8.99 -3.60 -7.20
C ASP A 73 -8.33 -3.03 -5.93
N LEU A 74 -7.74 -3.88 -5.08
CA LEU A 74 -7.01 -3.45 -3.88
C LEU A 74 -5.75 -2.67 -4.25
N LEU A 75 -4.99 -3.12 -5.25
CA LEU A 75 -3.81 -2.41 -5.75
C LEU A 75 -4.19 -1.06 -6.38
N ASP A 76 -5.30 -1.00 -7.12
CA ASP A 76 -5.81 0.25 -7.70
C ASP A 76 -6.23 1.24 -6.58
N ASN A 77 -6.89 0.76 -5.53
CA ASN A 77 -7.22 1.58 -4.35
C ASN A 77 -5.97 2.06 -3.59
N LEU A 78 -4.92 1.23 -3.51
CA LEU A 78 -3.64 1.63 -2.92
C LEU A 78 -2.95 2.72 -3.73
N GLN A 79 -3.04 2.67 -5.06
CA GLN A 79 -2.53 3.74 -5.92
C GLN A 79 -3.26 5.06 -5.63
N VAL A 80 -4.59 5.03 -5.53
CA VAL A 80 -5.38 6.22 -5.15
C VAL A 80 -4.99 6.75 -3.77
N TRP A 81 -4.71 5.87 -2.81
CA TRP A 81 -4.22 6.27 -1.49
C TRP A 81 -2.85 6.97 -1.58
N VAL A 82 -1.91 6.42 -2.35
CA VAL A 82 -0.57 6.99 -2.56
C VAL A 82 -0.67 8.39 -3.15
N ASP A 83 -1.52 8.59 -4.17
CA ASP A 83 -1.68 9.89 -4.82
C ASP A 83 -2.20 10.95 -3.84
N LYS A 84 -3.17 10.58 -3.00
CA LYS A 84 -3.71 11.45 -1.94
C LYS A 84 -2.66 11.76 -0.87
N ALA A 85 -1.93 10.74 -0.41
CA ALA A 85 -0.87 10.90 0.58
C ALA A 85 0.23 11.83 0.06
N ARG A 86 0.63 11.68 -1.21
CA ARG A 86 1.60 12.58 -1.85
C ARG A 86 1.12 14.02 -1.83
N GLY A 87 -0.16 14.25 -2.15
CA GLY A 87 -0.78 15.57 -2.09
C GLY A 87 -0.78 16.21 -0.70
N GLN A 88 -0.84 15.42 0.38
CA GLN A 88 -0.75 15.92 1.76
C GLN A 88 0.68 16.23 2.21
N LEU A 89 1.70 15.57 1.65
CA LEU A 89 3.10 15.82 2.01
C LEU A 89 3.68 17.09 1.38
N VAL A 90 3.05 17.59 0.32
CA VAL A 90 3.46 18.80 -0.41
C VAL A 90 2.61 20.03 -0.06
N SER A 91 1.58 19.87 0.78
CA SER A 91 0.70 20.93 1.26
C SER A 91 1.20 21.52 2.58
#